data_AF-A0A957YAW6-F1
#
_entry.id   AF-A0A957YAW6-F1
#
_cell.length_a   1.000
_cell.length_b   1.000
_cell.length_c   1.000
_cell.angle_alpha   90.00
_cell.angle_beta   90.00
_cell.angle_gamma   90.00
#
_symmetry.space_group_name_H-M   'P 1'
#
loop_
_entity.id
_entity.type
_entity.pdbx_description
1 polymer ?
#
loop_
_entity_poly.entity_id
_entity_poly.type
_entity_poly.pdbx_seq_one_letter_code
_entity_poly.pdbx_strand_id
1 'polypeptide(L)' 'TSLYAFFFFFCITDGPFLEGVHYDRQGGVTTHSIVIRALSGSMRYVKGIHQLKRGLDFRRLDVKEAVKVATL' A
#
# COMPACT_ATOMS: atom_id res chain seq x y z
N THR A 1 9.78 25.17 -13.26
CA THR A 1 9.90 23.92 -12.46
C THR A 1 9.30 24.16 -11.09
N SER A 2 8.20 23.47 -10.74
CA SER A 2 7.54 23.66 -9.43
C SER A 2 8.27 22.87 -8.36
N LEU A 3 8.89 23.56 -7.41
CA LEU A 3 9.60 22.91 -6.30
C LEU A 3 8.64 22.27 -5.28
N TYR A 4 7.33 22.55 -5.33
CA TYR A 4 6.34 22.04 -4.39
C TYR A 4 5.78 20.64 -4.74
N ALA A 5 6.42 19.91 -5.65
CA ALA A 5 5.93 18.59 -6.06
C ALA A 5 6.24 17.49 -5.02
N PHE A 6 5.25 16.62 -4.80
CA PHE A 6 5.36 15.38 -4.06
C PHE A 6 4.91 14.23 -4.96
N PHE A 7 5.66 13.14 -4.93
CA PHE A 7 5.30 11.91 -5.62
C PHE A 7 5.30 10.75 -4.65
N PHE A 8 4.36 9.83 -4.85
CA PHE A 8 4.24 8.61 -4.09
C PHE A 8 3.79 7.48 -5.00
N PHE A 9 4.43 6.33 -4.86
CA PHE A 9 4.08 5.13 -5.61
C PHE A 9 4.20 3.90 -4.71
N PHE A 10 3.27 2.96 -4.89
CA PHE A 10 3.35 1.61 -4.35
C PHE A 10 2.96 0.63 -5.45
N CYS A 11 3.49 -0.58 -5.38
CA CYS A 11 3.16 -1.65 -6.30
C CYS A 11 2.00 -2.48 -5.76
N ILE A 12 1.02 -2.78 -6.62
CA ILE A 12 -0.07 -3.70 -6.28
C ILE A 12 0.44 -5.14 -6.37
N THR A 13 1.16 -5.44 -7.45
CA THR A 13 1.84 -6.72 -7.71
C THR A 13 3.34 -6.51 -7.76
N ASP A 14 4.09 -7.58 -7.53
CA ASP A 14 5.56 -7.54 -7.58
C ASP A 14 6.05 -6.99 -8.91
N GLY A 15 6.99 -6.06 -8.82
CA GLY A 15 7.64 -5.45 -9.96
C GLY A 15 9.14 -5.32 -9.73
N PRO A 16 9.88 -4.87 -10.77
CA PRO A 16 11.33 -4.76 -10.71
C PRO A 16 11.83 -3.67 -9.74
N PHE A 17 10.96 -2.74 -9.33
CA PHE A 17 11.32 -1.61 -8.48
C PHE A 17 10.78 -1.71 -7.05
N LEU A 18 9.61 -2.32 -6.88
CA LEU A 18 8.94 -2.48 -5.59
C LEU A 18 8.20 -3.81 -5.56
N GLU A 19 8.25 -4.47 -4.41
CA GLU A 19 7.36 -5.57 -4.05
C GLU A 19 5.91 -5.08 -4.02
N GLY A 20 5.00 -5.98 -4.37
CA GLY A 20 3.57 -5.76 -4.36
C GLY A 20 2.99 -5.80 -2.95
N VAL A 21 1.67 -5.95 -2.89
CA VAL A 21 0.94 -6.14 -1.65
C VAL A 21 1.00 -7.62 -1.26
N HIS A 22 1.54 -7.92 -0.07
CA HIS A 22 1.58 -9.28 0.47
C HIS A 22 0.67 -9.42 1.69
N TYR A 23 -0.14 -10.48 1.69
CA TYR A 23 -1.02 -10.85 2.79
C TYR A 23 -0.46 -12.07 3.52
N ASP A 24 -0.18 -11.95 4.80
CA ASP A 24 0.23 -13.08 5.63
C ASP A 24 -0.98 -13.93 6.09
N ARG A 25 -0.69 -15.04 6.79
CA ARG A 25 -1.73 -15.96 7.30
C ARG A 25 -2.42 -15.47 8.58
N GLN A 26 -1.86 -14.49 9.26
CA GLN A 26 -2.35 -13.94 10.52
C GLN A 26 -3.21 -12.68 10.32
N GLY A 27 -3.42 -12.24 9.07
CA GLY A 27 -4.20 -11.06 8.74
C GLY A 27 -3.36 -9.79 8.61
N GLY A 28 -2.04 -9.91 8.56
CA GLY A 28 -1.12 -8.82 8.26
C GLY A 28 -1.03 -8.56 6.76
N VAL A 29 -0.86 -7.29 6.40
CA VAL A 29 -0.65 -6.82 5.03
C VAL A 29 0.62 -6.01 4.99
N THR A 30 1.51 -6.33 4.06
CA THR A 30 2.74 -5.58 3.81
C THR A 30 2.62 -4.83 2.49
N THR A 31 2.98 -3.54 2.51
CA THR A 31 3.06 -2.70 1.31
C THR A 31 4.46 -2.09 1.21
N HIS A 32 5.02 -2.04 0.00
CA HIS A 32 6.28 -1.36 -0.26
C HIS A 32 6.03 -0.14 -1.14
N SER A 33 6.63 0.98 -0.76
CA SER A 33 6.37 2.27 -1.41
C SER A 33 7.57 3.19 -1.40
N ILE A 34 7.56 4.15 -2.32
CA ILE A 34 8.56 5.22 -2.44
C ILE A 34 7.85 6.56 -2.34
N VAL A 35 8.38 7.45 -1.51
CA VAL A 35 7.98 8.85 -1.40
C VAL A 35 9.12 9.74 -1.90
N ILE A 36 8.81 10.68 -2.79
CA ILE A 36 9.75 11.66 -3.33
C ILE A 36 9.23 13.06 -3.03
N ARG A 37 10.12 13.91 -2.50
CA ARG A 37 9.84 15.34 -2.28
C ARG A 37 10.79 16.17 -3.14
N ALA A 38 10.26 16.84 -4.15
CA ALA A 38 11.06 17.60 -5.12
C ALA A 38 11.85 18.74 -4.44
N LEU A 39 11.24 19.45 -3.48
CA LEU A 39 11.87 20.57 -2.80
C LEU A 39 13.16 20.17 -2.05
N SER A 40 13.18 19.02 -1.39
CA SER A 40 14.36 18.55 -0.65
C SER A 40 15.24 17.58 -1.43
N GLY A 41 14.79 17.11 -2.62
CA GLY A 41 15.44 16.03 -3.35
C GLY A 41 15.45 14.68 -2.61
N SER A 42 14.73 14.56 -1.49
CA SER A 42 14.75 13.36 -0.66
C SER A 42 13.86 12.27 -1.23
N MET A 43 14.38 11.04 -1.24
CA MET A 43 13.64 9.83 -1.56
C MET A 43 13.59 8.91 -0.33
N ARG A 44 12.42 8.35 -0.04
CA ARG A 44 12.21 7.47 1.10
C ARG A 44 11.54 6.19 0.65
N TYR A 45 12.15 5.06 0.99
CA TYR A 45 11.50 3.75 0.91
C TYR A 45 10.72 3.51 2.20
N VAL A 46 9.46 3.11 2.06
CA VAL A 46 8.55 2.90 3.19
C VAL A 46 7.94 1.51 3.08
N LYS A 47 8.22 0.68 4.09
CA LYS A 47 7.57 -0.62 4.31
C LYS A 47 6.45 -0.43 5.32
N GLY A 48 5.20 -0.52 4.86
CA GLY A 48 4.02 -0.48 5.71
C GLY A 48 3.66 -1.89 6.15
N ILE A 49 3.47 -2.09 7.46
CA ILE A 49 2.95 -3.33 8.04
C ILE A 49 1.59 -2.99 8.66
N HIS A 50 0.53 -3.48 8.05
CA HIS A 50 -0.85 -3.19 8.41
C HIS A 50 -1.49 -4.44 9.02
N GLN A 51 -2.34 -4.24 10.04
CA GLN A 51 -3.10 -5.32 10.66
C GLN A 51 -4.57 -5.18 10.30
N LEU A 52 -5.12 -6.16 9.58
CA LEU A 52 -6.54 -6.13 9.22
C LEU A 52 -7.39 -6.41 10.46
N LYS A 53 -8.58 -5.80 10.51
CA LYS A 53 -9.57 -6.09 11.55
C LYS A 53 -9.93 -7.58 11.51
N ARG A 54 -10.11 -8.17 12.69
CA ARG A 54 -10.43 -9.59 12.85
C ARG A 54 -11.67 -9.96 12.03
N GLY A 55 -11.56 -10.98 11.18
CA GLY A 55 -12.64 -11.44 10.30
C GLY A 55 -12.64 -10.82 8.90
N LEU A 56 -11.76 -9.87 8.61
CA LEU A 56 -11.60 -9.31 7.27
C LEU A 56 -10.64 -10.17 6.45
N ASP A 57 -11.19 -11.04 5.60
CA ASP A 57 -10.44 -11.84 4.63
C ASP A 57 -10.89 -11.49 3.20
N PHE A 58 -10.11 -10.62 2.54
CA PHE A 58 -10.38 -10.20 1.17
C PHE A 58 -10.39 -11.35 0.15
N ARG A 59 -9.86 -12.53 0.48
CA ARG A 59 -9.92 -13.71 -0.41
C ARG A 59 -11.31 -14.35 -0.43
N ARG A 60 -12.11 -14.12 0.61
CA ARG A 60 -13.42 -14.76 0.82
C ARG A 60 -14.60 -13.83 0.62
N LEU A 61 -14.34 -12.53 0.47
CA LEU A 61 -15.37 -11.52 0.25
C LEU A 61 -15.69 -11.39 -1.24
N ASP A 62 -16.97 -11.23 -1.55
CA ASP A 62 -17.38 -10.70 -2.85
C ASP A 62 -16.90 -9.24 -3.00
N VAL A 63 -16.75 -8.79 -4.25
CA VAL A 63 -16.31 -7.42 -4.56
C VAL A 63 -17.21 -6.38 -3.90
N LYS A 64 -18.54 -6.59 -3.89
CA LYS A 64 -19.47 -5.63 -3.26
C LYS A 64 -19.28 -5.54 -1.75
N GLU A 65 -19.01 -6.68 -1.12
CA GLU A 65 -18.78 -6.77 0.32
C GLU A 65 -17.44 -6.14 0.70
N ALA A 66 -16.40 -6.39 -0.10
CA ALA A 66 -15.08 -5.79 0.07
C ALA A 66 -15.13 -4.25 -0.03
N VAL A 67 -15.85 -3.70 -1.02
CA VAL A 67 -16.03 -2.25 -1.17
C VAL A 67 -16.75 -1.65 0.03
N LYS A 68 -17.81 -2.32 0.53
CA LYS A 68 -18.53 -1.88 1.72
C LYS A 68 -17.63 -1.82 2.96
N VAL A 69 -16.75 -2.80 3.16
CA VAL A 69 -15.84 -2.81 4.31
C VAL A 69 -14.71 -1.78 4.16
N ALA A 70 -14.21 -1.56 2.94
CA ALA A 70 -13.11 -0.62 2.70
C ALA A 70 -13.50 0.86 2.80
N THR A 71 -14.80 1.19 2.75
CA THR A 71 -15.32 2.57 2.72
C THR A 71 -15.89 3.03 4.07
N LEU A 72 -15.90 2.18 5.10
CA LEU A 72 -16.38 2.46 6.46
C LEU A 72 -15.23 2.67 7.45
#